data_AF-A0A928DQ07-F1
#
_entry.id   AF-A0A928DQ07-F1
#
_cell.length_a   1.000
_cell.length_b   1.000
_cell.length_c   1.000
_cell.angle_alpha   90.00
_cell.angle_beta   90.00
_cell.angle_gamma   90.00
#
_symmetry.space_group_name_H-M   'P 1'
#
loop_
_entity.id
_entity.type
_entity.pdbx_description
1 polymer ?
#
loop_
_entity_poly.entity_id
_entity_poly.type
_entity_poly.pdbx_seq_one_letter_code
_entity_poly.pdbx_strand_id
1 'polypeptide(L)'
;MASNPVFNEGAFERAQQNMRSATQVMTLQGTINKTFLLLFLCVVGGMLAWKNYMAWIAYLTPISLGALVIAFITCFRPKISPFTAPVYAFAEGLLLGIISAAYNARFQGIVFNAVAITLLVFFFMLFIYRMRIIPVTKKLRLGITSATAAIAVFYIGSWLLSLFGVNISYLTSASPLSIGISVVVCAVAAFNFLLDFDFIDQMTGRFAAPKFMEWYAGFGLVVTLVWLYIEILNLLGKMQSRK
;
A
#
# COMPACT_ATOMS: atom_id res chain seq x y z
N MET A 1 29.64 36.20 -35.47
CA MET A 1 29.57 36.23 -34.00
C MET A 1 29.03 37.59 -33.59
N ALA A 2 27.70 37.72 -33.41
CA ALA A 2 27.09 38.94 -32.90
C ALA A 2 26.92 38.77 -31.39
N SER A 3 27.78 39.43 -30.61
CA SER A 3 27.70 39.44 -29.15
C SER A 3 26.62 40.46 -28.75
N ASN A 4 25.36 40.00 -28.77
CA ASN A 4 24.23 40.81 -28.31
C ASN A 4 24.07 40.59 -26.79
N PRO A 5 24.34 41.60 -25.93
CA PRO A 5 24.26 41.45 -24.47
C PRO A 5 22.85 41.15 -23.94
N VAL A 6 21.81 41.29 -24.77
CA VAL A 6 20.43 40.93 -24.43
C VAL A 6 20.21 39.40 -24.49
N PHE A 7 20.89 38.70 -25.40
CA PHE A 7 20.87 37.24 -25.50
C PHE A 7 22.02 36.63 -24.70
N ASN A 8 22.04 36.91 -23.39
CA ASN A 8 23.01 36.29 -22.50
C ASN A 8 22.63 34.81 -22.31
N GLU A 9 23.43 33.89 -22.86
CA GLU A 9 23.27 32.44 -22.67
C GLU A 9 23.16 32.07 -21.19
N GLY A 10 23.86 32.79 -20.30
CA GLY A 10 23.75 32.59 -18.85
C GLY A 10 22.39 32.99 -18.26
N ALA A 11 21.62 33.89 -18.90
CA ALA A 11 20.26 34.20 -18.48
C ALA A 11 19.27 33.11 -18.94
N PHE A 12 19.48 32.54 -20.12
CA PHE A 12 18.73 31.38 -20.61
C PHE A 12 19.06 30.11 -19.81
N GLU A 13 20.32 29.87 -19.46
CA GLU A 13 20.74 28.77 -18.60
C GLU A 13 20.20 28.92 -17.18
N ARG A 14 20.19 30.13 -16.61
CA ARG A 14 19.56 30.39 -15.30
C ARG A 14 18.03 30.24 -15.35
N ALA A 15 17.36 30.68 -16.42
CA ALA A 15 15.93 30.46 -16.60
C ALA A 15 15.58 28.97 -16.78
N GLN A 16 16.40 28.24 -17.53
CA GLN A 16 16.28 26.78 -17.73
C GLN A 16 16.63 26.00 -16.46
N GLN A 17 17.64 26.41 -15.69
CA GLN A 17 17.94 25.88 -14.36
C GLN A 17 16.84 26.19 -13.36
N ASN A 18 16.22 27.38 -13.41
CA ASN A 18 15.09 27.74 -12.57
C ASN A 18 13.83 26.95 -12.95
N MET A 19 13.57 26.67 -14.24
CA MET A 19 12.50 25.76 -14.67
C MET A 19 12.75 24.31 -14.26
N ARG A 20 14.00 23.83 -14.34
CA ARG A 20 14.41 22.51 -13.84
C ARG A 20 14.33 22.42 -12.30
N SER A 21 14.58 23.52 -11.60
CA SER A 21 14.45 23.61 -10.14
C SER A 21 12.99 23.76 -9.68
N ALA A 22 12.13 24.38 -10.50
CA ALA A 22 10.68 24.48 -10.27
C ALA A 22 9.96 23.15 -10.54
N THR A 23 10.47 22.33 -11.46
CA THR A 23 9.99 20.97 -11.71
C THR A 23 10.86 19.98 -10.94
N GLN A 24 10.80 20.03 -9.61
CA GLN A 24 11.52 19.05 -8.80
C GLN A 24 11.08 17.63 -9.21
N VAL A 25 12.07 16.79 -9.54
CA VAL A 25 11.85 15.40 -9.96
C VAL A 25 11.80 14.47 -8.75
N MET A 26 11.08 13.37 -8.91
CA MET A 26 10.98 12.26 -7.96
C MET A 26 12.35 11.63 -7.76
N THR A 27 12.68 11.37 -6.50
CA THR A 27 13.90 10.68 -6.09
C THR A 27 13.55 9.40 -5.36
N LEU A 28 14.44 8.39 -5.46
CA LEU A 28 14.29 7.16 -4.70
C LEU A 28 14.29 7.45 -3.20
N GLN A 29 15.23 8.30 -2.74
CA GLN A 29 15.34 8.68 -1.34
C GLN A 29 14.12 9.43 -0.84
N GLY A 30 13.57 10.36 -1.63
CA GLY A 30 12.36 11.10 -1.27
C GLY A 30 11.14 10.19 -1.17
N THR A 31 11.02 9.21 -2.07
CA THR A 31 9.98 8.16 -2.00
C THR A 31 10.12 7.35 -0.72
N ILE A 32 11.32 6.85 -0.42
CA ILE A 32 11.59 6.07 0.80
C ILE A 32 11.20 6.86 2.05
N ASN A 33 11.66 8.11 2.17
CA ASN A 33 11.35 8.96 3.32
C ASN A 33 9.84 9.20 3.49
N LYS A 34 9.13 9.44 2.39
CA LYS A 34 7.66 9.63 2.42
C LYS A 34 6.92 8.35 2.77
N THR A 35 7.34 7.20 2.24
CA THR A 35 6.79 5.90 2.65
C THR A 35 6.96 5.67 4.14
N PHE A 36 8.13 5.94 4.72
CA PHE A 36 8.35 5.82 6.16
C PHE A 36 7.46 6.76 6.97
N LEU A 37 7.27 8.00 6.50
CA LEU A 37 6.35 8.94 7.15
C LEU A 37 4.90 8.43 7.11
N LEU A 38 4.45 7.90 5.98
CA LEU A 38 3.10 7.34 5.84
C LEU A 38 2.92 6.09 6.73
N LEU A 39 3.92 5.20 6.77
CA LEU A 39 3.92 4.05 7.66
C LEU A 39 3.89 4.46 9.14
N PHE A 40 4.66 5.48 9.51
CA PHE A 40 4.63 6.04 10.86
C PHE A 40 3.24 6.55 11.22
N LEU A 41 2.58 7.30 10.33
CA LEU A 41 1.20 7.77 10.55
C LEU A 41 0.21 6.62 10.69
N CYS A 42 0.37 5.57 9.89
CA CYS A 42 -0.43 4.35 9.98
C CYS A 42 -0.26 3.66 11.35
N VAL A 43 0.97 3.51 11.82
CA VAL A 43 1.25 2.94 13.15
C VAL A 43 0.66 3.79 14.26
N VAL A 44 0.79 5.12 14.20
CA VAL A 44 0.19 6.03 15.19
C VAL A 44 -1.33 5.89 15.21
N GLY A 45 -1.99 5.88 14.04
CA GLY A 45 -3.43 5.62 13.94
C GLY A 45 -3.81 4.27 14.57
N GLY A 46 -3.05 3.22 14.26
CA GLY A 46 -3.29 1.88 14.81
C GLY A 46 -3.16 1.81 16.33
N MET A 47 -2.14 2.45 16.91
CA MET A 47 -1.95 2.50 18.36
C MET A 47 -3.10 3.23 19.07
N LEU A 48 -3.60 4.34 18.50
CA LEU A 48 -4.72 5.09 19.05
C LEU A 48 -6.01 4.26 19.05
N ALA A 49 -6.28 3.57 17.93
CA ALA A 49 -7.42 2.68 17.82
C ALA A 49 -7.31 1.49 18.77
N TRP A 50 -6.12 0.90 18.89
CA TRP A 50 -5.88 -0.26 19.75
C TRP A 50 -6.19 0.01 21.23
N LYS A 51 -5.71 1.13 21.77
CA LYS A 51 -5.87 1.47 23.20
C LYS A 51 -7.35 1.57 23.60
N ASN A 52 -8.19 2.07 22.71
CA ASN A 52 -9.60 2.35 22.97
C ASN A 52 -10.54 1.60 21.99
N TYR A 53 -10.19 0.37 21.59
CA TYR A 53 -10.84 -0.27 20.43
C TYR A 53 -12.37 -0.39 20.54
N MET A 54 -12.89 -0.54 21.75
CA MET A 54 -14.34 -0.57 22.02
C MET A 54 -15.05 0.75 21.72
N ALA A 55 -14.39 1.89 21.92
CA ALA A 55 -14.94 3.19 21.52
C ALA A 55 -14.87 3.39 20.00
N TRP A 56 -13.81 2.86 19.37
CA TRP A 56 -13.58 3.01 17.93
C TRP A 56 -14.41 2.07 17.06
N ILE A 57 -14.90 0.95 17.60
CA ILE A 57 -15.66 -0.05 16.82
C ILE A 57 -16.94 0.53 16.20
N ALA A 58 -17.61 1.46 16.89
CA ALA A 58 -18.79 2.15 16.39
C ALA A 58 -18.48 3.03 15.15
N TYR A 59 -17.23 3.45 15.01
CA TYR A 59 -16.76 4.27 13.90
C TYR A 59 -16.10 3.46 12.78
N LEU A 60 -16.06 2.12 12.87
CA LEU A 60 -15.43 1.28 11.84
C LEU A 60 -16.02 1.51 10.45
N THR A 61 -17.35 1.55 10.34
CA THR A 61 -18.05 1.77 9.06
C THR A 61 -17.80 3.16 8.47
N PRO A 62 -17.97 4.29 9.20
CA PRO A 62 -17.68 5.60 8.65
C PRO A 62 -16.18 5.81 8.33
N ILE A 63 -15.26 5.27 9.15
CA ILE A 63 -13.82 5.37 8.87
C ILE A 63 -13.45 4.57 7.62
N SER A 64 -14.01 3.36 7.44
CA SER A 64 -13.71 2.51 6.27
C SER A 64 -14.24 3.12 4.98
N LEU A 65 -15.44 3.69 5.01
CA LEU A 65 -15.97 4.42 3.86
C LEU A 65 -15.14 5.69 3.56
N GLY A 66 -14.73 6.43 4.60
CA GLY A 66 -13.87 7.60 4.45
C GLY A 66 -12.50 7.26 3.85
N ALA A 67 -11.83 6.22 4.35
CA ALA A 67 -10.56 5.74 3.83
C ALA A 67 -10.68 5.30 2.37
N LEU A 68 -11.75 4.57 2.02
CA LEU A 68 -12.03 4.13 0.66
C LEU A 68 -12.24 5.33 -0.30
N VAL A 69 -13.00 6.34 0.11
CA VAL A 69 -13.19 7.56 -0.71
C VAL A 69 -11.86 8.29 -0.93
N ILE A 70 -11.05 8.44 0.12
CA ILE A 70 -9.73 9.09 0.01
C ILE A 70 -8.79 8.27 -0.89
N ALA A 71 -8.83 6.95 -0.82
CA ALA A 71 -8.07 6.08 -1.70
C ALA A 71 -8.46 6.30 -3.17
N PHE A 72 -9.76 6.31 -3.48
CA PHE A 72 -10.25 6.61 -4.84
C PHE A 72 -9.82 8.00 -5.31
N ILE A 73 -9.95 9.02 -4.46
CA ILE A 73 -9.50 10.39 -4.77
C ILE A 73 -7.99 10.40 -5.10
N THR A 74 -7.18 9.65 -4.35
CA THR A 74 -5.72 9.56 -4.56
C THR A 74 -5.40 8.85 -5.87
N CYS A 75 -6.10 7.77 -6.20
CA CYS A 75 -5.95 7.04 -7.46
C CYS A 75 -6.32 7.88 -8.69
N PHE A 76 -7.43 8.61 -8.64
CA PHE A 76 -7.89 9.44 -9.76
C PHE A 76 -7.18 10.79 -9.85
N ARG A 77 -6.62 11.30 -8.74
CA ARG A 77 -5.87 12.56 -8.71
C ARG A 77 -4.54 12.44 -7.97
N PRO A 78 -3.49 11.87 -8.60
CA PRO A 78 -2.16 11.75 -8.00
C PRO A 78 -1.50 13.08 -7.61
N LYS A 79 -1.94 14.21 -8.17
CA LYS A 79 -1.41 15.54 -7.84
C LYS A 79 -1.69 15.97 -6.40
N ILE A 80 -2.78 15.49 -5.80
CA ILE A 80 -3.17 15.82 -4.41
C ILE A 80 -2.71 14.77 -3.39
N SER A 81 -1.96 13.75 -3.83
CA SER A 81 -1.34 12.75 -2.97
C SER A 81 -0.54 13.29 -1.77
N PRO A 82 0.14 14.45 -1.83
CA PRO A 82 0.81 15.02 -0.66
C PRO A 82 -0.12 15.27 0.54
N PHE A 83 -1.40 15.51 0.29
CA PHE A 83 -2.40 15.73 1.33
C PHE A 83 -3.25 14.48 1.58
N THR A 84 -3.66 13.79 0.51
CA THR A 84 -4.55 12.64 0.66
C THR A 84 -3.86 11.40 1.18
N ALA A 85 -2.59 11.15 0.83
CA ALA A 85 -1.86 9.97 1.28
C ALA A 85 -1.63 9.94 2.81
N PRO A 86 -1.20 11.04 3.46
CA PRO A 86 -1.09 11.07 4.94
C PRO A 86 -2.42 10.82 5.65
N VAL A 87 -3.50 11.46 5.18
CA VAL A 87 -4.84 11.29 5.77
C VAL A 87 -5.32 9.85 5.60
N TYR A 88 -5.12 9.29 4.40
CA TYR A 88 -5.41 7.88 4.13
C TYR A 88 -4.63 6.95 5.06
N ALA A 89 -3.30 7.13 5.15
CA ALA A 89 -2.45 6.26 5.95
C ALA A 89 -2.85 6.28 7.44
N PHE A 90 -3.21 7.45 7.98
CA PHE A 90 -3.71 7.56 9.34
C PHE A 90 -5.08 6.86 9.52
N ALA A 91 -6.01 7.06 8.58
CA ALA A 91 -7.33 6.43 8.61
C ALA A 91 -7.25 4.90 8.50
N GLU A 92 -6.43 4.39 7.58
CA GLU A 92 -6.10 2.96 7.48
C GLU A 92 -5.47 2.44 8.77
N GLY A 93 -4.56 3.21 9.35
CA GLY A 93 -4.00 2.91 10.67
C GLY A 93 -5.08 2.65 11.71
N LEU A 94 -6.07 3.55 11.82
CA LEU A 94 -7.20 3.38 12.74
C LEU A 94 -7.98 2.09 12.45
N LEU A 95 -8.31 1.80 11.19
CA LEU A 95 -9.02 0.58 10.79
C LEU A 95 -8.24 -0.67 11.19
N LEU A 96 -6.95 -0.70 10.85
CA LEU A 96 -6.06 -1.78 11.22
C LEU A 96 -5.98 -1.95 12.73
N GLY A 97 -5.90 -0.86 13.50
CA GLY A 97 -5.88 -0.93 14.96
C GLY A 97 -7.14 -1.58 15.54
N ILE A 98 -8.33 -1.24 15.01
CA ILE A 98 -9.61 -1.85 15.41
C ILE A 98 -9.61 -3.35 15.08
N ILE A 99 -9.26 -3.72 13.84
CA ILE A 99 -9.25 -5.10 13.37
C ILE A 99 -8.23 -5.92 14.18
N SER A 100 -7.04 -5.38 14.37
CA SER A 100 -5.94 -6.08 15.05
C SER A 100 -6.26 -6.29 16.53
N ALA A 101 -6.88 -5.31 17.20
CA ALA A 101 -7.34 -5.47 18.58
C ALA A 101 -8.43 -6.54 18.69
N ALA A 102 -9.36 -6.59 17.73
CA ALA A 102 -10.39 -7.63 17.68
C ALA A 102 -9.80 -9.05 17.49
N TYR A 103 -8.75 -9.19 16.67
CA TYR A 103 -8.01 -10.45 16.53
C TYR A 103 -7.22 -10.81 17.78
N ASN A 104 -6.54 -9.84 18.40
CA ASN A 104 -5.74 -10.08 19.60
C ASN A 104 -6.58 -10.47 20.83
N ALA A 105 -7.83 -10.01 20.89
CA ALA A 105 -8.78 -10.44 21.92
C ALA A 105 -9.13 -11.93 21.85
N ARG A 106 -9.04 -12.54 20.65
CA ARG A 106 -9.30 -13.97 20.43
C ARG A 106 -8.02 -14.81 20.40
N PHE A 107 -6.93 -14.23 19.90
CA PHE A 107 -5.66 -14.89 19.62
C PHE A 107 -4.51 -14.02 20.13
N GLN A 108 -4.07 -14.24 21.37
CA GLN A 108 -3.02 -13.40 21.97
C GLN A 108 -1.71 -13.48 21.17
N GLY A 109 -1.12 -12.33 20.86
CA GLY A 109 0.18 -12.24 20.20
C GLY A 109 0.16 -12.45 18.69
N ILE A 110 -1.00 -12.76 18.09
CA ILE A 110 -1.13 -12.97 16.64
C ILE A 110 -0.72 -11.74 15.82
N VAL A 111 -1.01 -10.55 16.35
CA VAL A 111 -0.76 -9.27 15.70
C VAL A 111 0.74 -9.02 15.56
N PHE A 112 1.51 -9.26 16.62
CA PHE A 112 2.96 -9.10 16.58
C PHE A 112 3.60 -10.03 15.55
N ASN A 113 3.15 -11.30 15.51
CA ASN A 113 3.61 -12.25 14.51
C ASN A 113 3.24 -11.81 13.08
N ALA A 114 2.01 -11.31 12.88
CA ALA A 114 1.59 -10.81 11.58
C ALA A 114 2.46 -9.63 11.11
N VAL A 115 2.75 -8.67 11.98
CA VAL A 115 3.64 -7.53 11.68
C VAL A 115 5.07 -8.01 11.39
N ALA A 116 5.58 -8.98 12.15
CA ALA A 116 6.93 -9.51 11.92
C ALA A 116 7.03 -10.20 10.54
N ILE A 117 6.03 -11.01 10.18
CA ILE A 117 6.01 -11.73 8.90
C ILE A 117 5.84 -10.74 7.74
N THR A 118 4.98 -9.72 7.84
CA THR A 118 4.81 -8.73 6.76
C THR A 118 6.09 -7.98 6.48
N LEU A 119 6.78 -7.52 7.53
CA LEU A 119 8.06 -6.83 7.39
C LEU A 119 9.11 -7.76 6.79
N LEU A 120 9.18 -9.02 7.23
CA LEU A 120 10.09 -10.02 6.68
C LEU A 120 9.83 -10.23 5.18
N VAL A 121 8.56 -10.44 4.78
CA VAL A 121 8.18 -10.61 3.37
C VAL A 121 8.51 -9.35 2.56
N PHE A 122 8.23 -8.16 3.09
CA PHE A 122 8.56 -6.90 2.43
C PHE A 122 10.07 -6.77 2.18
N PHE A 123 10.90 -6.95 3.21
CA PHE A 123 12.36 -6.86 3.06
C PHE A 123 12.92 -7.95 2.16
N PHE A 124 12.36 -9.16 2.22
CA PHE A 124 12.77 -10.27 1.37
C PHE A 124 12.43 -10.01 -0.10
N MET A 125 11.24 -9.49 -0.40
CA MET A 125 10.85 -9.10 -1.76
C MET A 125 11.69 -7.93 -2.27
N LEU A 126 11.99 -6.95 -1.41
CA LEU A 126 12.89 -5.84 -1.73
C LEU A 126 14.30 -6.34 -2.07
N PHE A 127 14.80 -7.32 -1.31
CA PHE A 127 16.08 -7.96 -1.56
C PHE A 127 16.11 -8.69 -2.91
N ILE A 128 15.10 -9.52 -3.19
CA ILE A 128 14.93 -10.23 -4.47
C ILE A 128 14.93 -9.26 -5.65
N TYR A 129 14.16 -8.16 -5.52
CA TYR A 129 14.05 -7.14 -6.55
C TYR A 129 15.38 -6.41 -6.77
N ARG A 130 16.05 -5.98 -5.70
CA ARG A 130 17.35 -5.28 -5.77
C ARG A 130 18.45 -6.15 -6.37
N MET A 131 18.47 -7.43 -6.01
CA MET A 131 19.40 -8.41 -6.59
C MET A 131 19.05 -8.79 -8.04
N ARG A 132 17.92 -8.30 -8.57
CA ARG A 132 17.39 -8.62 -9.90
C ARG A 132 17.26 -10.12 -10.15
N ILE A 133 17.01 -10.90 -9.10
CA ILE A 133 16.83 -12.36 -9.19
C ILE A 133 15.58 -12.66 -10.02
N ILE A 134 14.51 -11.89 -9.81
CA ILE A 134 13.25 -11.99 -10.56
C ILE A 134 13.07 -10.71 -11.38
N PRO A 135 13.37 -10.71 -12.68
CA PRO A 135 13.13 -9.54 -13.53
C PRO A 135 11.63 -9.34 -13.76
N VAL A 136 11.15 -8.10 -13.58
CA VAL A 136 9.75 -7.75 -13.82
C VAL A 136 9.48 -7.63 -15.31
N THR A 137 9.17 -8.77 -15.94
CA THR A 137 8.81 -8.84 -17.35
C THR A 137 7.35 -8.45 -17.59
N LYS A 138 7.00 -8.11 -18.85
CA LYS A 138 5.61 -7.83 -19.23
C LYS A 138 4.66 -8.98 -18.89
N LYS A 139 5.10 -10.23 -19.07
CA LYS A 139 4.31 -11.44 -18.76
C LYS A 139 4.07 -11.59 -17.25
N LEU A 140 5.12 -11.39 -16.44
CA LEU A 140 5.01 -11.45 -14.98
C LEU A 140 4.09 -10.35 -14.45
N ARG A 141 4.26 -9.11 -14.95
CA ARG A 141 3.37 -7.99 -14.63
C ARG A 141 1.93 -8.31 -14.95
N LEU A 142 1.65 -8.77 -16.17
CA LEU A 142 0.29 -9.13 -16.58
C LEU A 142 -0.30 -10.20 -15.65
N GLY A 143 0.46 -11.26 -15.36
CA GLY A 143 0.00 -12.35 -14.49
C GLY A 143 -0.28 -11.92 -13.05
N ILE A 144 0.57 -11.09 -12.44
CA ILE A 144 0.34 -10.57 -11.08
C ILE A 144 -0.85 -9.61 -11.09
N THR A 145 -0.92 -8.67 -12.04
CA THR A 145 -2.05 -7.72 -12.11
C THR A 145 -3.39 -8.40 -12.36
N SER A 146 -3.44 -9.45 -13.18
CA SER A 146 -4.68 -10.21 -13.41
C SER A 146 -5.08 -11.02 -12.18
N ALA A 147 -4.13 -11.60 -11.46
CA ALA A 147 -4.39 -12.27 -10.18
C ALA A 147 -4.92 -11.29 -9.12
N THR A 148 -4.29 -10.12 -8.96
CA THR A 148 -4.76 -9.05 -8.07
C THR A 148 -6.17 -8.61 -8.45
N ALA A 149 -6.45 -8.40 -9.75
CA ALA A 149 -7.77 -8.01 -10.23
C ALA A 149 -8.82 -9.09 -9.95
N ALA A 150 -8.50 -10.38 -10.15
CA ALA A 150 -9.40 -11.48 -9.85
C ALA A 150 -9.74 -11.54 -8.35
N ILE A 151 -8.75 -11.36 -7.47
CA ILE A 151 -8.96 -11.31 -6.02
C ILE A 151 -9.83 -10.10 -5.65
N ALA A 152 -9.57 -8.93 -6.24
CA ALA A 152 -10.38 -7.74 -6.00
C ALA A 152 -11.84 -7.93 -6.41
N VAL A 153 -12.10 -8.49 -7.59
CA VAL A 153 -13.45 -8.83 -8.05
C VAL A 153 -14.13 -9.82 -7.10
N PHE A 154 -13.39 -10.83 -6.63
CA PHE A 154 -13.91 -11.81 -5.66
C PHE A 154 -14.30 -11.16 -4.32
N TYR A 155 -13.49 -10.24 -3.79
CA TYR A 155 -13.81 -9.51 -2.56
C TYR A 155 -15.00 -8.56 -2.74
N ILE A 156 -15.06 -7.83 -3.85
CA ILE A 156 -16.20 -6.94 -4.16
C ILE A 156 -17.49 -7.76 -4.29
N GLY A 157 -17.44 -8.89 -5.01
CA GLY A 157 -18.59 -9.79 -5.14
C GLY A 157 -19.05 -10.32 -3.77
N SER A 158 -18.11 -10.70 -2.91
CA SER A 158 -18.40 -11.16 -1.54
C SER A 158 -19.05 -10.06 -0.70
N TRP A 159 -18.55 -8.83 -0.79
CA TRP A 159 -19.11 -7.68 -0.10
C TRP A 159 -20.52 -7.34 -0.60
N LEU A 160 -20.76 -7.34 -1.91
CA LEU A 160 -22.10 -7.11 -2.48
C LEU A 160 -23.10 -8.16 -2.04
N LEU A 161 -22.72 -9.45 -2.03
CA LEU A 161 -23.57 -10.54 -1.56
C LEU A 161 -23.92 -10.40 -0.07
N SER A 162 -22.99 -9.89 0.75
CA SER A 162 -23.25 -9.64 2.17
C SER A 162 -24.36 -8.60 2.41
N LEU A 163 -24.57 -7.64 1.48
CA LEU A 163 -25.67 -6.67 1.54
C LEU A 163 -27.05 -7.33 1.38
N PHE A 164 -27.11 -8.47 0.68
CA PHE A 164 -28.32 -9.28 0.53
C PHE A 164 -28.49 -10.33 1.64
N GLY A 165 -27.71 -10.22 2.72
CA GLY A 165 -27.74 -11.16 3.84
C GLY A 165 -27.02 -12.49 3.58
N VAL A 166 -26.38 -12.66 2.42
CA VAL A 166 -25.60 -13.84 2.07
C VAL A 166 -24.17 -13.66 2.58
N ASN A 167 -23.89 -14.18 3.77
CA ASN A 167 -22.53 -14.24 4.29
C ASN A 167 -21.80 -15.45 3.71
N ILE A 168 -20.83 -15.21 2.82
CA ILE A 168 -19.98 -16.28 2.27
C ILE A 168 -19.02 -16.76 3.37
N SER A 169 -19.46 -17.75 4.13
CA SER A 169 -18.72 -18.33 5.26
C SER A 169 -17.40 -19.02 4.85
N TYR A 170 -17.09 -19.17 3.56
CA TYR A 170 -15.80 -19.69 3.09
C TYR A 170 -14.61 -18.77 3.39
N LEU A 171 -14.83 -17.46 3.53
CA LEU A 171 -13.78 -16.50 3.88
C LEU A 171 -13.40 -16.55 5.37
N THR A 172 -14.36 -16.87 6.24
CA THR A 172 -14.22 -16.87 7.70
C THR A 172 -14.11 -18.27 8.31
N SER A 173 -14.53 -19.31 7.58
CA SER A 173 -14.40 -20.68 8.05
C SER A 173 -12.94 -21.11 8.05
N ALA A 174 -12.56 -21.87 9.08
CA ALA A 174 -11.23 -22.46 9.20
C ALA A 174 -11.12 -23.74 8.36
N SER A 175 -11.61 -23.80 7.13
CA SER A 175 -11.51 -24.98 6.24
C SER A 175 -10.10 -25.14 5.66
N PRO A 176 -9.60 -26.36 5.32
CA PRO A 176 -8.27 -26.49 4.70
C PRO A 176 -8.21 -25.76 3.35
N LEU A 177 -9.34 -25.72 2.64
CA LEU A 177 -9.49 -24.99 1.38
C LEU A 177 -9.34 -23.47 1.58
N SER A 178 -9.93 -22.90 2.64
CA SER A 178 -9.88 -21.45 2.89
C SER A 178 -8.50 -20.98 3.36
N ILE A 179 -7.73 -21.86 4.02
CA ILE A 179 -6.32 -21.63 4.35
C ILE A 179 -5.48 -21.65 3.07
N GLY A 180 -5.68 -22.66 2.20
CA GLY A 180 -4.98 -22.74 0.91
C GLY A 180 -5.19 -21.49 0.05
N ILE A 181 -6.44 -21.00 -0.03
CA ILE A 181 -6.75 -19.75 -0.74
C ILE A 181 -6.01 -18.56 -0.11
N SER A 182 -6.03 -18.41 1.22
CA SER A 182 -5.32 -17.31 1.89
C SER A 182 -3.81 -17.36 1.67
N VAL A 183 -3.19 -18.54 1.60
CA VAL A 183 -1.77 -18.67 1.25
C VAL A 183 -1.50 -18.15 -0.18
N VAL A 184 -2.37 -18.48 -1.14
CA VAL A 184 -2.27 -17.99 -2.52
C VAL A 184 -2.42 -16.47 -2.56
N VAL A 185 -3.40 -15.90 -1.86
CA VAL A 185 -3.59 -14.45 -1.79
C VAL A 185 -2.37 -13.77 -1.16
N CYS A 186 -1.84 -14.29 -0.04
CA CYS A 186 -0.60 -13.80 0.57
C CYS A 186 0.56 -13.80 -0.43
N ALA A 187 0.71 -14.87 -1.21
CA ALA A 187 1.75 -14.96 -2.23
C ALA A 187 1.56 -13.89 -3.31
N VAL A 188 0.34 -13.72 -3.83
CA VAL A 188 0.03 -12.68 -4.82
C VAL A 188 0.30 -11.28 -4.26
N ALA A 189 -0.14 -10.99 -3.03
CA ALA A 189 0.13 -9.72 -2.35
C ALA A 189 1.64 -9.48 -2.21
N ALA A 190 2.42 -10.50 -1.83
CA ALA A 190 3.88 -10.40 -1.76
C ALA A 190 4.52 -10.13 -3.14
N PHE A 191 4.02 -10.77 -4.21
CA PHE A 191 4.49 -10.51 -5.57
C PHE A 191 4.13 -9.12 -6.09
N ASN A 192 3.06 -8.49 -5.60
CA ASN A 192 2.73 -7.10 -5.98
C ASN A 192 3.85 -6.13 -5.58
N PHE A 193 4.61 -6.40 -4.50
CA PHE A 193 5.78 -5.58 -4.17
C PHE A 193 6.81 -5.52 -5.29
N LEU A 194 7.00 -6.59 -6.08
CA LEU A 194 7.90 -6.54 -7.24
C LEU A 194 7.42 -5.50 -8.26
N LEU A 195 6.11 -5.40 -8.46
CA LEU A 195 5.52 -4.39 -9.36
C LEU A 195 5.65 -2.99 -8.79
N ASP A 196 5.46 -2.83 -7.49
CA ASP A 196 5.59 -1.54 -6.81
C ASP A 196 7.04 -1.01 -6.90
N PHE A 197 8.03 -1.86 -6.64
CA PHE A 197 9.44 -1.47 -6.73
C PHE A 197 9.86 -1.17 -8.17
N ASP A 198 9.40 -1.98 -9.13
CA ASP A 198 9.64 -1.75 -10.57
C ASP A 198 9.00 -0.44 -11.05
N PHE A 199 7.81 -0.10 -10.56
CA PHE A 199 7.16 1.17 -10.83
C PHE A 199 7.98 2.35 -10.29
N ILE A 200 8.45 2.27 -9.04
CA ILE A 200 9.26 3.32 -8.40
C ILE A 200 10.57 3.55 -9.15
N ASP A 201 11.26 2.48 -9.52
CA ASP A 201 12.52 2.56 -10.26
C ASP A 201 12.32 3.13 -11.66
N GLN A 202 11.26 2.73 -12.37
CA GLN A 202 10.95 3.28 -13.69
C GLN A 202 10.61 4.78 -13.62
N MET A 203 9.81 5.18 -12.64
CA MET A 203 9.40 6.58 -12.46
C MET A 203 10.57 7.49 -12.06
N THR A 204 11.49 6.98 -11.24
CA THR A 204 12.69 7.72 -10.82
C THR A 204 13.74 7.76 -11.93
N GLY A 205 14.03 6.62 -12.57
CA GLY A 205 15.17 6.49 -13.48
C GLY A 205 14.87 6.83 -14.94
N ARG A 206 13.69 6.49 -15.47
CA ARG A 206 13.38 6.64 -16.91
C ARG A 206 12.48 7.82 -17.22
N PHE A 207 11.47 8.06 -16.39
CA PHE A 207 10.43 9.05 -16.69
C PHE A 207 10.63 10.38 -15.97
N ALA A 208 11.61 10.48 -15.05
CA ALA A 208 11.89 11.68 -14.25
C ALA A 208 10.59 12.32 -13.72
N ALA A 209 9.74 11.50 -13.09
CA ALA A 209 8.40 11.90 -12.70
C ALA A 209 8.41 13.10 -11.74
N PRO A 210 7.36 13.93 -11.67
CA PRO A 210 7.34 15.07 -10.76
C PRO A 210 7.41 14.67 -9.27
N LYS A 211 7.95 15.53 -8.40
CA LYS A 211 8.17 15.23 -6.96
C LYS A 211 6.92 14.83 -6.17
N PHE A 212 5.72 15.25 -6.59
CA PHE A 212 4.49 14.80 -5.92
C PHE A 212 4.27 13.29 -6.07
N MET A 213 4.82 12.65 -7.11
CA MET A 213 4.72 11.20 -7.35
C MET A 213 5.43 10.39 -6.26
N GLU A 214 6.40 10.95 -5.53
CA GLU A 214 6.99 10.26 -4.38
C GLU A 214 5.93 9.93 -3.30
N TRP A 215 4.90 10.79 -3.14
CA TRP A 215 3.78 10.53 -2.22
C TRP A 215 2.84 9.47 -2.77
N TYR A 216 2.59 9.49 -4.07
CA TYR A 216 1.75 8.51 -4.74
C TYR A 216 2.38 7.11 -4.73
N ALA A 217 3.68 7.04 -4.99
CA ALA A 217 4.46 5.81 -4.88
C ALA A 217 4.50 5.28 -3.45
N GLY A 218 4.72 6.15 -2.46
CA GLY A 218 4.68 5.76 -1.05
C GLY A 218 3.30 5.28 -0.62
N PHE A 219 2.23 5.92 -1.09
CA PHE A 219 0.86 5.46 -0.89
C PHE A 219 0.64 4.06 -1.44
N GLY A 220 1.05 3.79 -2.69
CA GLY A 220 0.93 2.45 -3.29
C GLY A 220 1.64 1.37 -2.47
N LEU A 221 2.87 1.64 -2.02
CA LEU A 221 3.59 0.72 -1.14
C LEU A 221 2.87 0.47 0.19
N VAL A 222 2.30 1.51 0.80
CA VAL A 222 1.52 1.37 2.04
C VAL A 222 0.28 0.52 1.80
N VAL A 223 -0.46 0.75 0.71
CA VAL A 223 -1.64 -0.06 0.35
C VAL A 223 -1.28 -1.54 0.22
N THR A 224 -0.22 -1.87 -0.53
CA THR A 224 0.23 -3.26 -0.69
C THR A 224 0.66 -3.88 0.64
N LEU A 225 1.39 -3.13 1.48
CA LEU A 225 1.85 -3.59 2.80
C LEU A 225 0.67 -3.85 3.75
N VAL A 226 -0.30 -2.94 3.79
CA VAL A 226 -1.52 -3.07 4.59
C VAL A 226 -2.34 -4.26 4.12
N TRP A 227 -2.49 -4.45 2.81
CA TRP A 227 -3.21 -5.58 2.24
C TRP A 227 -2.57 -6.91 2.63
N LEU A 228 -1.24 -7.04 2.45
CA LEU A 228 -0.50 -8.23 2.86
C LEU A 228 -0.65 -8.49 4.38
N TYR A 229 -0.63 -7.43 5.20
CA TYR A 229 -0.83 -7.54 6.64
C TYR A 229 -2.16 -8.15 7.03
N ILE A 230 -3.26 -7.64 6.45
CA ILE A 230 -4.59 -8.17 6.72
C ILE A 230 -4.68 -9.64 6.31
N GLU A 231 -4.10 -10.01 5.17
CA GLU A 231 -4.16 -11.40 4.70
C GLU A 231 -3.32 -12.35 5.58
N ILE A 232 -2.14 -11.94 6.03
CA ILE A 232 -1.34 -12.72 6.99
C ILE A 232 -2.08 -12.84 8.32
N LEU A 233 -2.68 -11.76 8.82
CA LEU A 233 -3.46 -11.79 10.06
C LEU A 233 -4.64 -12.77 9.95
N ASN A 234 -5.38 -12.73 8.84
CA ASN A 234 -6.47 -13.66 8.54
C ASN A 234 -5.95 -15.11 8.45
N LEU A 235 -4.84 -15.34 7.76
CA LEU A 235 -4.22 -16.67 7.60
C LEU A 235 -3.85 -17.26 8.97
N LEU A 236 -3.15 -16.48 9.80
CA LEU A 236 -2.79 -16.90 11.15
C LEU A 236 -4.03 -17.18 12.00
N GLY A 237 -5.09 -16.36 11.87
CA GLY A 237 -6.33 -16.55 12.61
C GLY A 237 -7.05 -17.84 12.23
N LYS A 238 -7.06 -18.18 10.93
CA LYS A 238 -7.61 -19.46 10.44
C LYS A 238 -6.79 -20.66 10.92
N MET A 239 -5.47 -20.53 11.00
CA MET A 239 -4.61 -21.60 11.50
C MET A 239 -4.78 -21.83 13.01
N GLN A 240 -4.92 -20.76 13.80
CA GLN A 240 -5.08 -20.88 15.25
C GLN A 240 -6.47 -21.32 15.68
N SER A 241 -7.53 -20.94 14.95
CA SER A 241 -8.90 -21.38 15.22
C SER A 241 -9.15 -22.88 14.99
N ARG A 242 -8.19 -23.61 14.41
CA ARG A 242 -8.22 -25.08 14.30
C ARG A 242 -7.64 -25.81 15.50
N LYS A 243 -6.89 -25.12 16.36
CA LYS A 243 -6.36 -25.70 17.60
C LYS A 243 -7.43 -25.64 18.68
#